data_AF-A0A1F9KYL6-F1
#
_entry.id   AF-A0A1F9KYL6-F1
#
_cell.length_a   1.000
_cell.length_b   1.000
_cell.length_c   1.000
_cell.angle_alpha   90.00
_cell.angle_beta   90.00
_cell.angle_gamma   90.00
#
_symmetry.space_group_name_H-M   'P 1'
#
loop_
_entity.id
_entity.type
_entity.pdbx_description
1 polymer ?
#
loop_
_entity_poly.entity_id
_entity_poly.type
_entity_poly.pdbx_seq_one_letter_code
_entity_poly.pdbx_strand_id
1 'polypeptide(L)'
;MEKTEPETKKLIIVPREEAVFWMDKNGTWHNEHGKFEHPRIIRYFNSAIKKDENGYYVHQETGQCEEKVYFPHEDTALFVVDIAPAGQGIGLLLNNTERMVLEDGTLFMASDNLYLQTPLHRIKFSSHALVKISKFIEEENGKLSLLIHDKTYPIQSSDNDSEL
;
A
#
# COMPACT_ATOMS: atom_id res chain seq x y z
N MET A 1 1.58 -33.07 32.74
CA MET A 1 1.75 -31.97 31.77
C MET A 1 1.31 -32.52 30.42
N GLU A 2 0.04 -32.34 30.07
CA GLU A 2 -0.44 -32.66 28.73
C GLU A 2 0.25 -31.72 27.74
N LYS A 3 0.94 -32.30 26.75
CA LYS A 3 1.41 -31.58 25.58
C LYS A 3 0.19 -31.40 24.69
N THR A 4 -0.39 -30.21 24.68
CA THR A 4 -1.38 -29.83 23.68
C THR A 4 -0.66 -29.75 22.34
N GLU A 5 -0.93 -30.72 21.46
CA GLU A 5 -0.55 -30.63 20.05
C GLU A 5 -1.21 -29.36 19.46
N PRO A 6 -0.52 -28.59 18.61
CA PRO A 6 -1.13 -27.41 18.01
C PRO A 6 -2.30 -27.86 17.11
N GLU A 7 -3.53 -27.52 17.50
CA GLU A 7 -4.70 -27.72 16.66
C GLU A 7 -4.43 -27.07 15.29
N THR A 8 -4.46 -27.88 14.23
CA THR A 8 -4.23 -27.40 12.87
C THR A 8 -5.44 -26.57 12.46
N LYS A 9 -5.28 -25.23 12.43
CA LYS A 9 -6.35 -24.32 12.04
C LYS A 9 -6.79 -24.59 10.60
N LYS A 10 -8.10 -24.55 10.36
CA LYS A 10 -8.65 -24.70 9.01
C LYS A 10 -8.29 -23.48 8.16
N LEU A 11 -7.59 -23.68 7.05
CA LEU A 11 -7.31 -22.62 6.07
C LEU A 11 -8.50 -22.47 5.10
N ILE A 12 -9.01 -21.26 4.97
CA ILE A 12 -10.04 -20.86 3.99
C ILE A 12 -9.38 -19.88 3.02
N ILE A 13 -9.51 -20.15 1.73
CA ILE A 13 -8.99 -19.28 0.67
C ILE A 13 -10.19 -18.83 -0.16
N VAL A 14 -10.45 -17.52 -0.18
CA VAL A 14 -11.48 -16.90 -1.03
C VAL A 14 -10.77 -16.22 -2.19
N PRO A 15 -10.99 -16.68 -3.44
CA PRO A 15 -10.37 -16.09 -4.62
C PRO A 15 -10.90 -14.67 -4.87
N ARG A 16 -10.16 -13.90 -5.67
CA ARG A 16 -10.45 -12.48 -5.94
C ARG A 16 -11.86 -12.25 -6.48
N GLU A 17 -12.33 -13.18 -7.29
CA GLU A 17 -13.60 -13.14 -8.02
C GLU A 17 -14.80 -13.41 -7.12
N GLU A 18 -14.58 -14.02 -5.95
CA GLU A 18 -15.60 -14.34 -4.95
C GLU A 18 -15.60 -13.33 -3.78
N ALA A 19 -14.66 -12.38 -3.77
CA ALA A 19 -14.61 -11.37 -2.73
C ALA A 19 -15.81 -10.41 -2.80
N VAL A 20 -16.51 -10.26 -1.67
CA VAL A 20 -17.67 -9.36 -1.53
C VAL A 20 -17.29 -7.91 -1.20
N PHE A 21 -15.99 -7.59 -1.23
CA PHE A 21 -15.45 -6.27 -0.97
C PHE A 21 -14.26 -5.99 -1.90
N TRP A 22 -14.01 -4.71 -2.16
CA TRP A 22 -12.92 -4.24 -3.00
C TRP A 22 -12.36 -2.91 -2.51
N MET A 23 -11.20 -2.53 -3.03
CA MET A 23 -10.56 -1.24 -2.75
C MET A 23 -10.56 -0.35 -3.99
N ASP A 24 -11.02 0.89 -3.86
CA ASP A 24 -10.97 1.86 -4.96
C ASP A 24 -9.56 2.45 -5.16
N LYS A 25 -9.39 3.25 -6.21
CA LYS A 25 -8.11 3.88 -6.57
C LYS A 25 -7.54 4.84 -5.50
N ASN A 26 -8.32 5.18 -4.48
CA ASN A 26 -7.96 6.09 -3.39
C ASN A 26 -7.72 5.34 -2.07
N GLY A 27 -7.79 4.00 -2.07
CA GLY A 27 -7.59 3.20 -0.87
C GLY A 27 -8.83 3.10 0.02
N THR A 28 -10.01 3.44 -0.50
CA THR A 28 -11.28 3.30 0.23
C THR A 28 -11.86 1.92 -0.04
N TRP A 29 -12.29 1.25 1.03
CA TRP A 29 -12.96 -0.04 0.95
C TRP A 29 -14.44 0.11 0.61
N HIS A 30 -14.96 -0.77 -0.22
CA HIS A 30 -16.36 -0.83 -0.65
C HIS A 30 -16.87 -2.28 -0.61
N ASN A 31 -18.18 -2.44 -0.49
CA ASN A 31 -18.93 -3.68 -0.76
C ASN A 31 -20.21 -3.37 -1.54
N GLU A 32 -21.09 -4.37 -1.72
CA GLU A 32 -22.39 -4.19 -2.39
C GLU A 32 -23.30 -3.10 -1.76
N HIS A 33 -23.07 -2.75 -0.50
CA HIS A 33 -23.81 -1.70 0.21
C HIS A 33 -23.13 -0.33 0.15
N GLY A 34 -22.00 -0.21 -0.55
CA GLY A 34 -21.24 1.02 -0.72
C GLY A 34 -19.95 1.06 0.10
N LYS A 35 -19.48 2.26 0.39
CA LYS A 35 -18.22 2.49 1.10
C LYS A 35 -18.27 1.99 2.55
N PHE A 36 -17.17 1.47 3.04
CA PHE A 36 -17.01 1.20 4.47
C PHE A 36 -16.93 2.54 5.22
N GLU A 37 -17.77 2.71 6.25
CA GLU A 37 -17.77 3.93 7.06
C GLU A 37 -17.18 3.73 8.45
N HIS A 38 -17.22 2.50 8.98
CA HIS A 38 -16.84 2.24 10.36
C HIS A 38 -15.30 2.21 10.53
N PRO A 39 -14.67 3.18 11.23
CA PRO A 39 -13.21 3.32 11.22
C PRO A 39 -12.45 2.11 11.78
N ARG A 40 -13.05 1.37 12.72
CA ARG A 40 -12.44 0.13 13.25
C ARG A 40 -12.35 -0.96 12.19
N ILE A 41 -13.35 -1.08 11.32
CA ILE A 41 -13.37 -2.09 10.24
C ILE A 41 -12.30 -1.72 9.22
N ILE A 42 -12.28 -0.46 8.79
CA ILE A 42 -11.28 0.05 7.83
C ILE A 42 -9.85 -0.17 8.36
N ARG A 43 -9.58 0.17 9.63
CA ARG A 43 -8.27 -0.05 10.24
C ARG A 43 -7.89 -1.52 10.28
N TYR A 44 -8.83 -2.38 10.66
CA TYR A 44 -8.60 -3.83 10.69
C TYR A 44 -8.26 -4.36 9.29
N PHE A 45 -9.12 -4.08 8.30
CA PHE A 45 -8.92 -4.51 6.91
C PHE A 45 -7.58 -4.04 6.36
N ASN A 46 -7.23 -2.76 6.57
CA ASN A 46 -5.94 -2.25 6.15
C ASN A 46 -4.78 -2.98 6.83
N SER A 47 -4.79 -3.12 8.16
CA SER A 47 -3.71 -3.81 8.90
C SER A 47 -3.57 -5.29 8.54
N ALA A 48 -4.62 -5.88 7.99
CA ALA A 48 -4.67 -7.27 7.55
C ALA A 48 -4.21 -7.47 6.10
N ILE A 49 -3.88 -6.41 5.35
CA ILE A 49 -3.38 -6.52 3.98
C ILE A 49 -2.02 -7.22 3.99
N LYS A 50 -1.93 -8.31 3.25
CA LYS A 50 -0.70 -9.03 2.95
C LYS A 50 -0.58 -9.26 1.44
N LYS A 51 0.60 -9.69 1.00
CA LYS A 51 0.85 -10.06 -0.40
C LYS A 51 1.58 -11.39 -0.46
N ASP A 52 1.19 -12.23 -1.41
CA ASP A 52 1.97 -13.38 -1.84
C ASP A 52 1.98 -13.47 -3.38
N GLU A 53 2.37 -14.63 -3.92
CA GLU A 53 2.46 -14.87 -5.37
C GLU A 53 1.11 -14.73 -6.10
N ASN A 54 -0.02 -14.88 -5.41
CA ASN A 54 -1.35 -14.77 -6.01
C ASN A 54 -1.92 -13.34 -5.93
N GLY A 55 -1.19 -12.41 -5.29
CA GLY A 55 -1.57 -11.00 -5.18
C GLY A 55 -1.83 -10.56 -3.74
N TYR A 56 -2.58 -9.47 -3.59
CA TYR A 56 -2.94 -8.92 -2.29
C TYR A 56 -4.18 -9.61 -1.71
N TYR A 57 -4.15 -9.84 -0.40
CA TYR A 57 -5.25 -10.43 0.34
C TYR A 57 -5.42 -9.79 1.71
N VAL A 58 -6.63 -9.87 2.26
CA VAL A 58 -6.92 -9.58 3.66
C VAL A 58 -6.78 -10.89 4.44
N HIS A 59 -5.88 -10.90 5.41
CA HIS A 59 -5.64 -12.03 6.31
C HIS A 59 -6.51 -11.92 7.56
N GLN A 60 -7.31 -12.93 7.84
CA GLN A 60 -8.12 -12.98 9.05
C GLN A 60 -7.80 -14.25 9.83
N GLU A 61 -7.74 -14.14 11.15
CA GLU A 61 -7.51 -15.28 12.03
C GLU A 61 -8.62 -15.29 13.08
N THR A 62 -9.29 -16.42 13.18
CA THR A 62 -10.17 -16.75 14.30
C THR A 62 -9.61 -17.95 15.06
N GLY A 63 -10.24 -18.32 16.18
CA GLY A 63 -9.77 -19.45 16.99
C GLY A 63 -9.64 -20.77 16.20
N GLN A 64 -10.51 -20.99 15.21
CA GLN A 64 -10.62 -22.27 14.49
C GLN A 64 -10.20 -22.20 13.02
N CYS A 65 -10.13 -21.00 12.43
CA CYS A 65 -9.75 -20.84 11.03
C CYS A 65 -8.81 -19.68 10.79
N GLU A 66 -8.03 -19.84 9.72
CA GLU A 66 -7.26 -18.79 9.08
C GLU A 66 -7.89 -18.56 7.71
N GLU A 67 -8.17 -17.31 7.37
CA GLU A 67 -8.79 -16.94 6.11
C GLU A 67 -7.89 -15.99 5.32
N LYS A 68 -7.73 -16.30 4.03
CA LYS A 68 -7.10 -15.43 3.04
C LYS A 68 -8.14 -15.04 2.00
N VAL A 69 -8.53 -13.78 1.98
CA VAL A 69 -9.45 -13.24 0.98
C VAL A 69 -8.66 -12.35 0.03
N TYR A 70 -8.36 -12.85 -1.17
CA TYR A 70 -7.83 -12.01 -2.24
C TYR A 70 -8.90 -11.03 -2.66
N PHE A 71 -8.56 -9.75 -2.88
CA PHE A 71 -9.56 -8.73 -3.15
C PHE A 71 -9.23 -7.91 -4.39
N PRO A 72 -10.25 -7.47 -5.16
CA PRO A 72 -10.03 -6.53 -6.24
C PRO A 72 -9.57 -5.17 -5.70
N HIS A 73 -8.61 -4.55 -6.38
CA HIS A 73 -8.24 -3.16 -6.17
C HIS A 73 -8.10 -2.44 -7.51
N GLU A 74 -8.56 -1.19 -7.60
CA GLU A 74 -8.58 -0.44 -8.86
C GLU A 74 -7.19 0.09 -9.28
N ASP A 75 -6.30 0.39 -8.32
CA ASP A 75 -4.97 0.96 -8.58
C ASP A 75 -3.88 0.15 -7.87
N THR A 76 -3.80 0.28 -6.54
CA THR A 76 -2.92 -0.52 -5.68
C THR A 76 -3.61 -0.82 -4.36
N ALA A 77 -3.11 -1.81 -3.62
CA ALA A 77 -3.55 -2.12 -2.26
C ALA A 77 -2.80 -1.33 -1.17
N LEU A 78 -1.61 -0.79 -1.47
CA LEU A 78 -0.75 -0.13 -0.49
C LEU A 78 -0.60 1.36 -0.76
N PHE A 79 -0.80 2.13 0.31
CA PHE A 79 -0.76 3.58 0.29
C PHE A 79 0.16 4.11 1.37
N VAL A 80 1.03 5.06 1.04
CA VAL A 80 1.68 5.91 2.03
C VAL A 80 0.61 6.84 2.59
N VAL A 81 0.24 6.64 3.86
CA VAL A 81 -0.78 7.45 4.56
C VAL A 81 -0.16 8.56 5.39
N ASP A 82 1.09 8.39 5.80
CA ASP A 82 1.84 9.43 6.48
C ASP A 82 3.35 9.33 6.21
N ILE A 83 4.06 10.43 6.46
CA ILE A 83 5.52 10.50 6.41
C ILE A 83 6.06 11.07 7.72
N ALA A 84 7.21 10.57 8.16
CA ALA A 84 7.90 11.05 9.35
C ALA A 84 9.42 11.08 9.12
N PRO A 85 10.18 11.93 9.82
CA PRO A 85 11.64 11.86 9.81
C PRO A 85 12.13 10.46 10.25
N ALA A 86 13.12 9.91 9.55
CA ALA A 86 13.76 8.64 9.89
C ALA A 86 15.29 8.79 9.80
N GLY A 87 15.90 9.31 10.88
CA GLY A 87 17.32 9.66 10.87
C GLY A 87 17.62 10.71 9.79
N GLN A 88 18.49 10.37 8.85
CA GLN A 88 18.81 11.22 7.68
C GLN A 88 17.84 11.03 6.50
N GLY A 89 16.91 10.06 6.56
CA GLY A 89 15.92 9.78 5.52
C GLY A 89 14.50 10.17 5.91
N ILE A 90 13.53 9.72 5.08
CA ILE A 90 12.10 9.83 5.37
C ILE A 90 11.53 8.43 5.60
N GLY A 91 10.85 8.26 6.73
CA GLY A 91 10.02 7.11 7.03
C GLY A 91 8.64 7.28 6.39
N LEU A 92 8.17 6.22 5.75
CA LEU A 92 6.84 6.07 5.17
C LEU A 92 6.01 5.18 6.09
N LEU A 93 4.82 5.65 6.46
CA LEU A 93 3.80 4.85 7.12
C LEU A 93 2.80 4.38 6.07
N LEU A 94 2.64 3.07 5.94
CA LEU A 94 1.68 2.47 5.00
C LEU A 94 0.31 2.28 5.66
N ASN A 95 -0.74 2.16 4.83
CA ASN A 95 -2.10 1.89 5.31
C ASN A 95 -2.19 0.58 6.12
N ASN A 96 -1.39 -0.43 5.77
CA ASN A 96 -1.29 -1.68 6.52
C ASN A 96 -0.48 -1.59 7.83
N THR A 97 -0.14 -0.37 8.26
CA THR A 97 0.63 -0.04 9.48
C THR A 97 2.12 -0.35 9.43
N GLU A 98 2.60 -0.96 8.33
CA GLU A 98 4.03 -1.17 8.13
C GLU A 98 4.76 0.16 7.95
N ARG A 99 6.03 0.15 8.36
CA ARG A 99 6.94 1.29 8.24
C ARG A 99 8.12 0.89 7.39
N MET A 100 8.50 1.76 6.47
CA MET A 100 9.71 1.60 5.68
C MET A 100 10.42 2.95 5.53
N VAL A 101 11.71 2.92 5.21
CA VAL A 101 12.45 4.14 4.85
C VAL A 101 12.43 4.27 3.33
N LEU A 102 12.31 5.51 2.84
CA LEU A 102 12.45 5.83 1.42
C LEU A 102 13.91 5.65 0.97
N GLU A 103 14.33 4.40 0.80
CA GLU A 103 15.63 4.01 0.23
C GLU A 103 15.43 2.89 -0.79
N ASP A 104 14.43 2.02 -0.57
CA ASP A 104 14.11 0.91 -1.46
C ASP A 104 13.07 1.32 -2.51
N GLY A 105 13.53 1.56 -3.74
CA GLY A 105 12.66 1.62 -4.91
C GLY A 105 12.85 2.83 -5.81
N THR A 106 11.93 2.98 -6.76
CA THR A 106 11.93 4.04 -7.76
C THR A 106 10.67 4.88 -7.61
N LEU A 107 10.85 6.19 -7.44
CA LEU A 107 9.73 7.13 -7.44
C LEU A 107 9.31 7.43 -8.86
N PHE A 108 8.00 7.47 -9.10
CA PHE A 108 7.47 7.91 -10.38
C PHE A 108 6.12 8.62 -10.24
N MET A 109 5.86 9.56 -11.13
CA MET A 109 4.57 10.22 -11.30
C MET A 109 3.77 9.50 -12.38
N ALA A 110 2.49 9.25 -12.13
CA ALA A 110 1.52 8.78 -13.11
C ALA A 110 0.14 9.37 -12.81
N SER A 111 -0.51 9.98 -13.80
CA SER A 111 -1.84 10.60 -13.65
C SER A 111 -1.94 11.51 -12.42
N ASP A 112 -1.00 12.45 -12.26
CA ASP A 112 -0.88 13.38 -11.12
C ASP A 112 -0.68 12.74 -9.74
N ASN A 113 -0.40 11.44 -9.67
CA ASN A 113 -0.14 10.73 -8.42
C ASN A 113 1.33 10.32 -8.33
N LEU A 114 1.91 10.44 -7.14
CA LEU A 114 3.24 9.92 -6.83
C LEU A 114 3.15 8.47 -6.38
N TYR A 115 4.04 7.64 -6.90
CA TYR A 115 4.18 6.24 -6.54
C TYR A 115 5.63 5.92 -6.16
N LEU A 116 5.79 4.91 -5.32
CA LEU A 116 7.05 4.21 -5.08
C LEU A 116 6.93 2.79 -5.62
N GLN A 117 7.80 2.41 -6.55
CA GLN A 117 7.95 1.05 -7.04
C GLN A 117 9.09 0.35 -6.30
N THR A 118 8.76 -0.67 -5.51
CA THR A 118 9.73 -1.60 -4.92
C THR A 118 9.72 -2.92 -5.70
N PRO A 119 10.65 -3.87 -5.42
CA PRO A 119 10.59 -5.20 -6.04
C PRO A 119 9.29 -5.95 -5.78
N LEU A 120 8.61 -5.66 -4.66
CA LEU A 120 7.40 -6.36 -4.22
C LEU A 120 6.13 -5.55 -4.39
N HIS A 121 6.20 -4.22 -4.32
CA HIS A 121 5.01 -3.39 -4.19
C HIS A 121 5.07 -2.17 -5.11
N ARG A 122 3.95 -1.87 -5.74
CA ARG A 122 3.64 -0.51 -6.20
C ARG A 122 2.88 0.18 -5.07
N ILE A 123 3.40 1.26 -4.52
CA ILE A 123 2.83 1.95 -3.36
C ILE A 123 2.45 3.36 -3.79
N LYS A 124 1.21 3.78 -3.56
CA LYS A 124 0.73 5.11 -3.94
C LYS A 124 0.83 6.08 -2.76
N PHE A 125 1.28 7.30 -2.99
CA PHE A 125 1.16 8.34 -1.97
C PHE A 125 -0.29 8.81 -1.92
N SER A 126 -0.91 8.69 -0.75
CA SER A 126 -2.23 9.30 -0.52
C SER A 126 -2.15 10.81 -0.71
N SER A 127 -3.26 11.49 -1.01
CA SER A 127 -3.27 12.95 -1.18
C SER A 127 -2.66 13.67 0.03
N HIS A 128 -2.91 13.17 1.24
CA HIS A 128 -2.31 13.71 2.47
C HIS A 128 -0.79 13.53 2.52
N ALA A 129 -0.28 12.34 2.18
CA ALA A 129 1.16 12.09 2.14
C ALA A 129 1.85 12.88 1.01
N LEU A 130 1.17 13.03 -0.14
CA LEU A 130 1.64 13.81 -1.28
C LEU A 130 1.83 15.29 -0.89
N VAL A 131 0.84 15.88 -0.20
CA VAL A 131 0.97 17.27 0.30
C VAL A 131 2.13 17.40 1.28
N LYS A 132 2.37 16.40 2.14
CA LYS A 132 3.49 16.45 3.09
C LYS A 132 4.85 16.30 2.41
N ILE A 133 4.94 15.46 1.37
CA ILE A 133 6.20 15.19 0.67
C ILE A 133 6.50 16.27 -0.38
N SER A 134 5.50 17.01 -0.89
CA SER A 134 5.67 17.97 -1.98
C SER A 134 6.63 19.12 -1.65
N LYS A 135 6.76 19.48 -0.37
CA LYS A 135 7.75 20.49 0.08
C LYS A 135 9.21 20.06 -0.11
N PHE A 136 9.45 18.79 -0.40
CA PHE A 136 10.77 18.25 -0.73
C PHE A 136 10.94 18.05 -2.25
N ILE A 137 9.90 18.30 -3.05
CA ILE A 137 10.00 18.18 -4.51
C ILE A 137 10.76 19.39 -5.04
N GLU A 138 11.84 19.12 -5.76
CA GLU A 138 12.62 20.09 -6.51
C GLU A 138 12.48 19.79 -8.01
N GLU A 139 12.40 20.83 -8.82
CA GLU A 139 12.40 20.74 -10.28
C GLU A 139 13.66 21.40 -10.84
N GLU A 140 14.47 20.64 -11.56
CA GLU A 140 15.63 21.15 -12.26
C GLU A 140 15.62 20.66 -13.71
N ASN A 141 15.65 21.57 -14.68
CA ASN A 141 15.62 21.26 -16.11
C ASN A 141 14.45 20.33 -16.53
N GLY A 142 13.26 20.55 -15.95
CA GLY A 142 12.07 19.73 -16.21
C GLY A 142 12.11 18.33 -15.60
N LYS A 143 13.09 18.03 -14.73
CA LYS A 143 13.18 16.77 -13.99
C LYS A 143 12.81 17.00 -12.54
N LEU A 144 11.91 16.16 -12.04
CA LEU A 144 11.49 16.18 -10.65
C LEU A 144 12.37 15.27 -9.80
N SER A 145 12.64 15.69 -8.57
CA SER A 145 13.34 14.89 -7.57
C SER A 145 12.86 15.24 -6.16
N LEU A 146 12.97 14.32 -5.21
CA LEU A 146 12.87 14.65 -3.79
C LEU A 146 14.25 14.99 -3.25
N LEU A 147 14.42 16.18 -2.68
CA LEU A 147 15.59 16.58 -1.93
C LEU A 147 15.32 16.46 -0.43
N ILE A 148 15.96 15.48 0.21
CA ILE A 148 15.78 15.17 1.63
C ILE A 148 17.15 15.19 2.28
N HIS A 149 17.41 16.21 3.10
CA HIS A 149 18.76 16.54 3.59
C HIS A 149 19.73 16.64 2.39
N ASP A 150 20.79 15.85 2.37
CA ASP A 150 21.79 15.83 1.30
C ASP A 150 21.56 14.69 0.29
N LYS A 151 20.41 14.00 0.35
CA LYS A 151 20.06 12.92 -0.57
C LYS A 151 19.03 13.39 -1.60
N THR A 152 19.29 13.07 -2.87
CA THR A 152 18.38 13.34 -3.99
C THR A 152 17.77 12.03 -4.47
N TYR A 153 16.44 11.97 -4.56
CA TYR A 153 15.69 10.83 -5.08
C TYR A 153 15.01 11.25 -6.39
N PRO A 154 15.46 10.79 -7.56
CA PRO A 154 14.84 11.16 -8.82
C PRO A 154 13.40 10.63 -8.90
N ILE A 155 12.48 11.47 -9.38
CA ILE A 155 11.10 11.11 -9.67
C ILE A 155 11.00 10.95 -11.18
N GLN A 156 10.75 9.73 -11.63
CA GLN A 156 10.55 9.44 -13.04
C GLN A 156 9.16 9.94 -13.48
N SER A 157 9.07 10.46 -14.70
CA SER A 157 7.75 10.59 -15.33
C SER A 157 7.40 9.26 -15.97
N SER A 158 6.21 8.72 -15.71
CA SER A 158 5.69 7.61 -16.52
C SER A 158 5.24 8.07 -17.91
N ASP A 159 5.25 9.38 -18.18
CA ASP A 159 4.71 9.96 -19.41
C ASP A 159 5.69 9.93 -20.60
N ASN A 160 6.69 9.04 -20.58
CA ASN A 160 7.56 8.79 -21.73
C ASN A 160 7.02 7.62 -22.58
N ASP A 161 6.29 7.99 -23.66
CA ASP A 161 6.17 7.43 -25.03
C ASP A 161 6.17 5.91 -25.25
N SER A 162 5.28 5.31 -26.06
CA SER A 162 4.93 5.69 -27.45
C SER A 162 3.50 5.19 -27.80
N GLU A 163 2.66 5.90 -28.57
CA GLU A 163 2.72 5.97 -30.04
C GLU A 163 3.54 4.84 -30.68
N LEU A 164 2.96 3.64 -30.76
CA LEU A 164 3.11 2.71 -31.88
C LEU A 164 1.78 2.03 -32.17
#